data_AF-A0A176W4J1-F1
#
_entry.id   AF-A0A176W4J1-F1
#
_cell.length_a   1.000
_cell.length_b   1.000
_cell.length_c   1.000
_cell.angle_alpha   90.00
_cell.angle_beta   90.00
_cell.angle_gamma   90.00
#
_symmetry.space_group_name_H-M   'P 1'
#
loop_
_entity.id
_entity.type
_entity.pdbx_description
1 polymer ?
#
loop_
_entity_poly.entity_id
_entity_poly.type
_entity_poly.pdbx_seq_one_letter_code
_entity_poly.pdbx_strand_id
1 'polypeptide(L)'
;MEGGITIIMRKMWELSTQRASEVRFSLDGRVLQKCQEFFHQFFLTKRTKKAGIVGKYGTRYGASLRKQIKKMEVSQHSKYFCEFCGKFAVKRKAVGIWNCKDCGKVKAGGAYTLNTASAVTVRSTIRRLREQTEN
;
A
#
# COMPACT_ATOMS: atom_id res chain seq x y z
N MET A 1 -17.59 0.73 30.62
CA MET A 1 -17.36 1.44 29.32
C MET A 1 -17.09 0.43 28.19
N GLU A 2 -17.98 -0.56 27.99
CA GLU A 2 -17.78 -1.64 26.99
C GLU A 2 -18.79 -1.57 25.81
N GLY A 3 -19.84 -0.75 25.91
CA GLY A 3 -20.92 -0.69 24.92
C GLY A 3 -20.65 0.10 23.62
N GLY A 4 -19.49 0.77 23.50
CA GLY A 4 -19.18 1.60 22.32
C GLY A 4 -18.58 0.84 21.13
N ILE A 5 -17.94 -0.31 21.38
CA ILE A 5 -17.21 -1.07 20.35
C ILE A 5 -18.17 -1.86 19.44
N THR A 6 -19.27 -2.37 19.99
CA THR A 6 -20.29 -3.14 19.25
C THR A 6 -21.08 -2.27 18.28
N ILE A 7 -21.36 -1.00 18.63
CA ILE A 7 -22.12 -0.07 17.78
C ILE A 7 -21.28 0.36 16.55
N ILE A 8 -19.99 0.63 16.72
CA ILE A 8 -19.10 1.00 15.61
C ILE A 8 -18.92 -0.19 14.66
N MET A 9 -18.76 -1.42 15.16
CA MET A 9 -18.64 -2.60 14.29
C MET A 9 -19.94 -2.90 13.53
N ARG A 10 -21.11 -2.65 14.14
CA ARG A 10 -22.41 -2.81 13.46
C ARG A 10 -22.63 -1.77 12.35
N LYS A 11 -22.29 -0.49 12.60
CA LYS A 11 -22.34 0.56 11.55
C LYS A 11 -21.33 0.33 10.43
N MET A 12 -20.15 -0.20 10.75
CA MET A 12 -19.11 -0.49 9.74
C MET A 12 -19.46 -1.72 8.90
N TRP A 13 -20.26 -2.65 9.43
CA TRP A 13 -20.89 -3.73 8.66
C TRP A 13 -21.98 -3.18 7.73
N GLU A 14 -22.92 -2.37 8.24
CA GLU A 14 -24.01 -1.74 7.44
C GLU A 14 -23.50 -0.86 6.30
N LEU A 15 -22.44 -0.07 6.54
CA LEU A 15 -21.82 0.78 5.51
C LEU A 15 -20.99 -0.01 4.47
N SER A 16 -20.60 -1.25 4.76
CA SER A 16 -19.96 -2.12 3.76
C SER A 16 -20.99 -2.81 2.86
N THR A 17 -22.18 -3.09 3.38
CA THR A 17 -23.28 -3.73 2.64
C THR A 17 -23.98 -2.76 1.68
N GLN A 18 -24.03 -1.45 1.99
CA GLN A 18 -24.67 -0.45 1.12
C GLN A 18 -23.86 -0.04 -0.12
N ARG A 19 -22.58 -0.40 -0.24
CA ARG A 19 -21.77 -0.15 -1.45
C ARG A 19 -21.69 -1.35 -2.39
N ALA A 20 -22.44 -2.42 -2.11
CA ALA A 20 -22.48 -3.65 -2.89
C ALA A 20 -23.72 -3.73 -3.81
N SER A 21 -24.59 -2.72 -3.86
CA SER A 21 -25.87 -2.79 -4.57
C SER A 21 -25.85 -2.36 -6.04
N GLU A 22 -24.71 -1.92 -6.61
CA GLU A 22 -24.65 -1.47 -8.02
C GLU A 22 -23.92 -2.41 -8.99
N VAL A 23 -23.40 -3.53 -8.53
CA VAL A 23 -22.81 -4.54 -9.42
C VAL A 23 -23.63 -5.82 -9.30
N ARG A 24 -24.64 -5.92 -10.15
CA ARG A 24 -25.48 -7.12 -10.32
C ARG A 24 -24.64 -8.22 -11.00
N PHE A 25 -23.72 -8.83 -10.27
CA PHE A 25 -23.09 -10.09 -10.66
C PHE A 25 -23.86 -11.23 -10.01
N SER A 26 -24.61 -11.97 -10.83
CA SER A 26 -25.13 -13.28 -10.47
C SER A 26 -23.94 -14.21 -10.23
N LEU A 27 -23.64 -14.53 -8.97
CA LEU A 27 -22.67 -15.54 -8.60
C LEU A 27 -23.18 -16.34 -7.40
N ASP A 28 -23.19 -17.65 -7.58
CA ASP A 28 -23.65 -18.71 -6.68
C ASP A 28 -23.35 -18.48 -5.19
N GLY A 29 -24.36 -18.76 -4.34
CA GLY A 29 -24.28 -18.63 -2.87
C GLY A 29 -23.15 -19.42 -2.19
N ARG A 30 -22.53 -20.40 -2.87
CA ARG A 30 -21.34 -21.12 -2.37
C ARG A 30 -20.04 -20.29 -2.40
N VAL A 31 -19.93 -19.29 -3.28
CA VAL A 31 -18.75 -18.41 -3.36
C VAL A 31 -18.74 -17.41 -2.21
N LEU A 32 -19.92 -16.89 -1.83
CA LEU A 32 -20.09 -15.96 -0.70
C LEU A 32 -19.72 -16.61 0.65
N GLN A 33 -20.08 -17.87 0.86
CA GLN A 33 -19.73 -18.60 2.09
C GLN A 33 -18.21 -18.82 2.21
N LYS A 34 -17.54 -19.19 1.11
CA LYS A 34 -16.06 -19.32 1.05
C LYS A 34 -15.35 -17.98 1.26
N CYS A 35 -15.91 -16.87 0.80
CA CYS A 35 -15.38 -15.53 1.09
C CYS A 35 -15.44 -15.18 2.58
N GLN A 36 -16.48 -15.61 3.32
CA GLN A 36 -16.59 -15.37 4.76
C GLN A 36 -15.62 -16.23 5.59
N GLU A 37 -15.44 -17.52 5.24
CA GLU A 37 -14.49 -18.40 5.93
C GLU A 37 -13.02 -17.95 5.74
N PHE A 38 -12.68 -17.47 4.54
CA PHE A 38 -11.34 -16.91 4.26
C PHE A 38 -11.05 -15.65 5.09
N PHE A 39 -12.07 -14.83 5.35
CA PHE A 39 -11.94 -13.60 6.15
C PHE A 39 -11.71 -13.90 7.63
N HIS A 40 -12.32 -14.97 8.16
CA HIS A 40 -12.21 -15.36 9.57
C HIS A 40 -10.85 -16.03 9.87
N GLN A 41 -10.35 -16.87 8.96
CA GLN A 41 -9.05 -17.54 9.15
C GLN A 41 -7.86 -16.56 9.07
N PHE A 42 -7.95 -15.52 8.25
CA PHE A 42 -6.86 -14.55 8.08
C PHE A 42 -6.70 -13.56 9.27
N PHE A 43 -7.78 -13.32 10.03
CA PHE A 43 -7.77 -12.35 11.13
C PHE A 43 -7.27 -12.91 12.46
N LEU A 44 -7.36 -14.24 12.67
CA LEU A 44 -6.99 -14.90 13.93
C LEU A 44 -5.48 -15.16 14.07
N THR A 45 -4.76 -15.40 12.96
CA THR A 45 -3.30 -15.70 12.97
C THR A 45 -2.41 -14.45 12.87
N LYS A 46 -2.98 -13.27 12.66
CA LYS A 46 -2.23 -12.04 12.43
C LYS A 46 -1.77 -11.43 13.76
N ARG A 47 -0.46 -11.44 14.02
CA ARG A 47 0.17 -10.93 15.27
C ARG A 47 -0.28 -9.52 15.70
N THR A 48 -0.66 -8.63 14.77
CA THR A 48 -1.08 -7.27 15.12
C THR A 48 -2.29 -6.80 14.31
N LYS A 49 -3.30 -6.24 15.00
CA LYS A 49 -4.50 -5.67 14.37
C LYS A 49 -4.21 -4.32 13.69
N LYS A 50 -3.53 -3.41 14.39
CA LYS A 50 -3.32 -2.00 13.94
C LYS A 50 -1.86 -1.62 13.72
N ALA A 51 -0.93 -2.19 14.50
CA ALA A 51 0.47 -1.78 14.51
C ALA A 51 1.20 -2.15 13.21
N GLY A 52 1.22 -3.41 12.77
CA GLY A 52 2.03 -3.83 11.62
C GLY A 52 3.54 -3.68 11.90
N ILE A 53 4.30 -3.18 10.92
CA ILE A 53 5.77 -3.04 11.00
C ILE A 53 6.25 -2.18 12.18
N VAL A 54 5.45 -1.19 12.61
CA VAL A 54 5.76 -0.31 13.74
C VAL A 54 5.56 -0.97 15.12
N GLY A 55 5.26 -2.27 15.17
CA GLY A 55 5.22 -3.05 16.40
C GLY A 55 6.55 -3.04 17.17
N LYS A 56 7.69 -2.86 16.47
CA LYS A 56 9.04 -2.75 17.08
C LYS A 56 9.18 -1.60 18.10
N TYR A 57 8.36 -0.57 17.97
CA TYR A 57 8.44 0.61 18.84
C TYR A 57 7.68 0.46 20.15
N GLY A 58 6.82 -0.56 20.28
CA GLY A 58 5.99 -0.77 21.46
C GLY A 58 5.12 0.44 21.77
N THR A 59 5.11 0.85 23.04
CA THR A 59 4.26 1.94 23.57
C THR A 59 4.85 3.34 23.41
N ARG A 60 6.16 3.50 23.18
CA ARG A 60 6.96 4.70 23.51
C ARG A 60 6.63 6.02 22.81
N TYR A 61 6.29 6.04 21.51
CA TYR A 61 6.23 7.31 20.74
C TYR A 61 4.82 7.84 20.45
N GLY A 62 3.78 7.26 21.07
CA GLY A 62 2.39 7.65 20.81
C GLY A 62 1.84 7.20 19.45
N ALA A 63 0.52 7.30 19.27
CA ALA A 63 -0.17 6.72 18.12
C ALA A 63 -0.01 7.52 16.81
N SER A 64 0.10 8.85 16.88
CA SER A 64 0.19 9.72 15.70
C SER A 64 1.49 9.49 14.92
N LEU A 65 2.64 9.56 15.62
CA LEU A 65 3.96 9.32 15.03
C LEU A 65 4.07 7.91 14.45
N ARG A 66 3.56 6.89 15.17
CA ARG A 66 3.55 5.51 14.66
C ARG A 66 2.73 5.34 13.38
N LYS A 67 1.63 6.08 13.20
CA LYS A 67 0.83 6.02 11.95
C LYS A 67 1.59 6.63 10.77
N GLN A 68 2.30 7.73 10.98
CA GLN A 68 3.10 8.38 9.93
C GLN A 68 4.30 7.50 9.52
N ILE A 69 5.07 7.03 10.50
CA ILE A 69 6.22 6.15 10.28
C ILE A 69 5.78 4.86 9.59
N LYS A 70 4.65 4.25 9.98
CA LYS A 70 4.13 3.06 9.32
C LYS A 70 3.96 3.23 7.81
N LYS A 71 3.45 4.38 7.36
CA LYS A 71 3.28 4.65 5.91
C LYS A 71 4.63 4.68 5.20
N MET A 72 5.62 5.39 5.78
CA MET A 72 6.97 5.50 5.22
C MET A 72 7.74 4.17 5.27
N GLU A 73 7.56 3.38 6.33
CA GLU A 73 8.23 2.10 6.50
C GLU A 73 7.67 1.01 5.59
N VAL A 74 6.37 1.05 5.30
CA VAL A 74 5.76 0.13 4.33
C VAL A 74 6.26 0.43 2.93
N SER A 75 6.29 1.71 2.54
CA SER A 75 6.76 2.10 1.21
C SER A 75 8.25 1.76 1.03
N GLN A 76 9.10 2.06 2.01
CA GLN A 76 10.54 1.81 1.87
C GLN A 76 10.91 0.31 1.77
N HIS A 77 10.16 -0.58 2.44
CA HIS A 77 10.44 -2.02 2.45
C HIS A 77 9.70 -2.78 1.33
N SER A 78 8.79 -2.11 0.62
CA SER A 78 8.09 -2.70 -0.51
C SER A 78 9.03 -2.92 -1.70
N LYS A 79 8.72 -3.92 -2.52
CA LYS A 79 9.42 -4.14 -3.79
C LYS A 79 8.75 -3.30 -4.87
N TYR A 80 9.51 -2.51 -5.60
CA TYR A 80 9.00 -1.68 -6.68
C TYR A 80 9.17 -2.33 -8.05
N PHE A 81 8.31 -1.90 -8.98
CA PHE A 81 8.39 -2.26 -10.39
C PHE A 81 9.64 -1.67 -11.03
N CYS A 82 10.37 -2.49 -11.78
CA CYS A 82 11.50 -2.03 -12.57
C CYS A 82 11.08 -1.76 -14.02
N GLU A 83 11.16 -0.51 -14.46
CA GLU A 83 10.90 -0.12 -15.87
C GLU A 83 11.83 -0.82 -16.89
N PHE A 84 12.95 -1.41 -16.47
CA PHE A 84 13.90 -2.04 -17.39
C PHE A 84 13.65 -3.54 -17.59
N CYS A 85 13.30 -4.27 -16.54
CA CYS A 85 13.13 -5.73 -16.60
C CYS A 85 11.69 -6.19 -16.41
N GLY A 86 10.75 -5.29 -16.13
CA GLY A 86 9.33 -5.59 -15.92
C GLY A 86 9.01 -6.35 -14.62
N LYS A 87 10.01 -6.63 -13.77
CA LYS A 87 9.83 -7.39 -12.52
C LYS A 87 9.77 -6.49 -11.29
N PHE A 88 9.04 -6.94 -10.25
CA PHE A 88 9.01 -6.31 -8.93
C PHE A 88 10.22 -6.72 -8.08
N ALA A 89 11.40 -6.23 -8.44
CA ALA A 89 12.66 -6.61 -7.82
C ALA A 89 13.49 -5.44 -7.28
N VAL A 90 13.03 -4.20 -7.47
CA VAL A 90 13.74 -3.01 -7.01
C VAL A 90 13.61 -2.88 -5.50
N LYS A 91 14.75 -2.76 -4.81
CA LYS A 91 14.84 -2.54 -3.37
C LYS A 91 15.71 -1.33 -3.07
N ARG A 92 15.39 -0.66 -1.97
CA ARG A 92 16.20 0.45 -1.45
C ARG A 92 17.55 -0.05 -0.94
N LYS A 93 18.64 0.63 -1.29
CA LYS A 93 19.97 0.41 -0.72
C LYS A 93 20.36 1.52 0.24
N ALA A 94 20.19 2.76 -0.19
CA ALA A 94 20.42 3.95 0.63
C ALA A 94 19.28 4.96 0.41
N VAL A 95 19.33 6.10 1.08
CA VAL A 95 18.40 7.21 0.83
C VAL A 95 18.55 7.65 -0.63
N GLY A 96 17.45 7.64 -1.40
CA GLY A 96 17.46 8.04 -2.81
C GLY A 96 18.11 7.06 -3.78
N ILE A 97 18.79 6.01 -3.30
CA ILE A 97 19.45 5.00 -4.14
C ILE A 97 18.69 3.67 -4.09
N TRP A 98 18.23 3.24 -5.27
CA TRP A 98 17.44 2.04 -5.46
C TRP A 98 18.15 1.07 -6.39
N ASN A 99 18.26 -0.20 -6.00
CA ASN A 99 18.93 -1.23 -6.79
C ASN A 99 17.95 -2.36 -7.16
N CYS A 100 17.93 -2.72 -8.44
CA CYS A 100 17.23 -3.87 -8.98
C CYS A 100 18.04 -5.16 -8.73
N LYS A 101 17.44 -6.15 -8.06
CA LYS A 101 18.13 -7.43 -7.83
C LYS A 101 18.38 -8.21 -9.12
N ASP A 102 17.42 -8.24 -10.03
CA ASP A 102 17.48 -9.09 -11.23
C ASP A 102 18.35 -8.49 -12.32
N CYS A 103 18.25 -7.18 -12.51
CA CYS A 103 18.87 -6.46 -13.62
C CYS A 103 20.14 -5.69 -13.22
N GLY A 104 20.48 -5.62 -11.93
CA GLY A 104 21.65 -4.90 -11.41
C GLY A 104 21.62 -3.38 -11.60
N LYS A 105 20.61 -2.85 -12.30
CA LYS A 105 20.49 -1.41 -12.58
C LYS A 105 20.16 -0.65 -11.30
N VAL A 106 20.96 0.38 -11.04
CA VAL A 106 20.77 1.34 -9.95
C VAL A 106 20.02 2.55 -10.49
N LYS A 107 18.96 2.96 -9.79
CA LYS A 107 18.18 4.16 -10.09
C LYS A 107 18.24 5.13 -8.92
N ALA A 108 18.36 6.41 -9.24
CA ALA A 108 18.09 7.49 -8.30
C ALA A 108 16.57 7.75 -8.23
N GLY A 109 16.05 7.99 -7.04
CA GLY A 109 14.63 8.20 -6.80
C GLY A 109 14.35 8.92 -5.49
N GLY A 110 13.11 8.82 -5.01
CA GLY A 110 12.72 9.42 -3.72
C GLY A 110 13.35 8.73 -2.51
N ALA A 111 13.26 9.39 -1.35
CA ALA A 111 13.82 8.88 -0.09
C ALA A 111 13.11 7.60 0.40
N TYR A 112 11.78 7.56 0.31
CA TYR A 112 10.93 6.46 0.81
C TYR A 112 10.09 5.78 -0.28
N THR A 113 10.03 6.37 -1.47
CA THR A 113 9.33 5.83 -2.65
C THR A 113 10.24 5.94 -3.87
N LEU A 114 10.14 5.00 -4.81
CA LEU A 114 10.96 5.01 -6.02
C LEU A 114 10.67 6.28 -6.86
N ASN A 115 9.39 6.54 -7.13
CA ASN A 115 8.94 7.68 -7.92
C ASN A 115 8.13 8.63 -7.04
N THR A 116 8.55 9.89 -6.93
CA THR A 116 7.78 10.96 -6.29
C THR A 116 6.84 11.62 -7.29
N ALA A 117 5.71 12.17 -6.83
CA ALA A 117 4.74 12.86 -7.71
C ALA A 117 5.40 13.95 -8.56
N SER A 118 6.25 14.79 -7.96
CA SER A 118 6.96 15.86 -8.67
C SER A 118 7.92 15.33 -9.74
N ALA A 119 8.63 14.22 -9.48
CA ALA A 119 9.48 13.59 -10.48
C ALA A 119 8.67 13.03 -11.67
N VAL A 120 7.47 12.51 -11.41
CA VAL A 120 6.58 12.02 -12.47
C VAL A 120 6.11 13.18 -13.35
N THR A 121 5.69 14.30 -12.76
CA THR A 121 5.25 15.49 -13.51
C THR A 121 6.40 16.15 -14.29
N VAL A 122 7.60 16.22 -13.71
CA VAL A 122 8.77 16.79 -14.39
C VAL A 122 9.15 15.97 -15.62
N ARG A 123 9.05 14.64 -15.56
CA ARG A 123 9.31 13.78 -16.73
C ARG A 123 8.31 14.01 -17.86
N SER A 124 7.03 14.20 -17.55
CA SER A 124 6.02 14.47 -18.57
C SER A 124 6.14 15.88 -19.15
N THR A 125 6.47 16.89 -18.34
CA THR A 125 6.68 18.26 -18.84
C THR A 125 7.91 18.36 -19.72
N ILE A 126 9.05 17.76 -19.33
CA ILE A 126 10.26 17.75 -20.16
C ILE A 126 10.00 17.06 -21.50
N ARG A 127 9.29 15.93 -21.50
CA ARG A 127 8.92 15.24 -22.75
C ARG A 127 8.13 16.16 -23.68
N ARG A 128 7.08 16.81 -23.16
CA ARG A 128 6.25 17.74 -23.93
C ARG A 128 7.05 18.92 -24.49
N LEU A 129 7.96 19.50 -23.70
CA LEU A 129 8.76 20.65 -24.14
C LEU A 129 9.76 20.27 -25.24
N ARG A 130 10.33 19.07 -25.20
CA ARG A 130 11.22 18.57 -26.26
C ARG A 130 10.48 18.39 -27.59
N GLU A 131 9.30 17.77 -27.54
CA GLU A 131 8.43 17.58 -28.71
C GLU A 131 8.00 18.92 -29.36
N GLN A 132 7.94 20.01 -28.60
CA GLN A 132 7.61 21.35 -29.11
C GLN A 132 8.79 22.08 -29.75
N THR A 133 10.03 21.70 -29.43
CA THR A 133 11.24 22.41 -29.90
C THR A 133 11.81 21.76 -31.17
N GLU A 134 11.56 20.46 -31.35
CA GLU A 134 12.04 19.66 -32.48
C GLU A 134 11.09 19.65 -33.69
N ASN A 135 9.88 20.22 -33.52
CA ASN A 135 8.92 20.52 -34.59
C ASN A 135 9.00 22.01 -34.96
#